data_AF-A0A7S0MKR7-F1
#
_entry.id   AF-A0A7S0MKR7-F1
#
_cell.length_a   1.000
_cell.length_b   1.000
_cell.length_c   1.000
_cell.angle_alpha   90.00
_cell.angle_beta   90.00
_cell.angle_gamma   90.00
#
_symmetry.space_group_name_H-M   'P 1'
#
loop_
_entity.id
_entity.type
_entity.pdbx_description
1 polymer ?
#
loop_
_entity_poly.entity_id
_entity_poly.type
_entity_poly.pdbx_seq_one_letter_code
_entity_poly.pdbx_strand_id
1 'polypeptide(L)'
;VGFPRTKVTKWLLLGSMLSYGWRVFSSHAGGHRYFAHLSFKTTRWLEMLMAITIQCSASNETIVYWVNFHNFHHQACETAEDVHSPHVLGFWNVQLQDSSAKLVTT
;
A
#
# COMPACT_ATOMS: atom_id res chain seq x y z
N VAL A 1 -23.89 -8.05 -28.71
CA VAL A 1 -23.27 -6.69 -28.74
C VAL A 1 -21.78 -6.89 -28.50
N GLY A 2 -20.93 -6.72 -29.52
CA GLY A 2 -19.48 -6.92 -29.38
C GLY A 2 -18.85 -5.69 -28.73
N PHE A 3 -18.22 -5.85 -27.57
CA PHE A 3 -17.42 -4.78 -26.97
C PHE A 3 -16.30 -4.40 -27.96
N PRO A 4 -16.11 -3.11 -28.28
CA PRO A 4 -15.00 -2.70 -29.13
C PRO A 4 -13.70 -3.08 -28.44
N ARG A 5 -12.85 -3.88 -29.10
CA ARG A 5 -11.46 -4.09 -28.65
C ARG A 5 -10.76 -2.75 -28.77
N THR A 6 -10.53 -2.09 -27.64
CA THR A 6 -9.64 -0.94 -27.59
C THR A 6 -8.26 -1.39 -28.05
N LYS A 7 -7.72 -0.75 -29.09
CA LYS A 7 -6.34 -1.02 -29.49
C LYS A 7 -5.45 -0.49 -28.38
N VAL A 8 -4.60 -1.35 -27.82
CA VAL A 8 -3.57 -0.91 -26.87
C VAL A 8 -2.62 0.00 -27.63
N THR A 9 -2.67 1.30 -27.33
CA THR A 9 -1.78 2.30 -27.94
C THR A 9 -0.52 2.47 -27.11
N LYS A 10 0.56 2.97 -27.73
CA LYS A 10 1.79 3.34 -27.00
C LYS A 10 1.53 4.34 -25.87
N TRP A 11 0.53 5.21 -26.02
CA TRP A 11 0.14 6.19 -25.00
C TRP A 11 -0.56 5.55 -23.81
N LEU A 12 -1.41 4.55 -24.06
CA LEU A 12 -2.03 3.78 -22.99
C LEU A 12 -0.97 3.04 -22.17
N LEU A 13 0.00 2.39 -22.85
CA LEU A 13 1.12 1.71 -22.19
C LEU A 13 1.94 2.68 -21.34
N LEU A 14 2.33 3.82 -21.92
CA LEU A 14 3.09 4.84 -21.21
C LEU A 14 2.31 5.37 -19.99
N GLY A 15 1.02 5.67 -20.15
CA GLY A 15 0.15 6.11 -19.07
C GLY A 15 0.05 5.09 -17.94
N SER A 16 -0.09 3.80 -18.27
CA SER A 16 -0.10 2.72 -17.28
C SER A 16 1.24 2.59 -16.54
N MET A 17 2.37 2.71 -17.23
CA MET A 17 3.69 2.66 -16.60
C MET A 17 3.93 3.85 -15.66
N LEU A 18 3.56 5.06 -16.08
CA LEU A 18 3.65 6.26 -15.24
C LEU A 18 2.74 6.16 -14.01
N SER A 19 1.51 5.70 -14.21
CA SER A 19 0.56 5.47 -13.11
C SER A 19 1.09 4.43 -12.12
N TYR A 20 1.62 3.31 -12.60
CA TYR A 20 2.21 2.28 -11.75
C TYR A 20 3.41 2.83 -10.97
N GLY A 21 4.33 3.52 -11.64
CA GLY A 21 5.48 4.16 -11.00
C GLY A 21 5.05 5.16 -9.93
N TRP A 22 4.03 5.99 -10.20
CA TRP A 22 3.49 6.93 -9.23
C TRP A 22 2.85 6.26 -8.02
N ARG A 23 2.13 5.15 -8.22
CA ARG A 23 1.56 4.35 -7.12
C ARG A 23 2.63 3.76 -6.22
N VAL A 24 3.64 3.12 -6.83
CA VAL A 24 4.79 2.57 -6.11
C VAL A 24 5.50 3.67 -5.34
N PHE A 25 5.79 4.80 -5.97
CA PHE A 25 6.41 5.95 -5.30
C PHE A 25 5.56 6.43 -4.12
N SER A 26 4.25 6.59 -4.30
CA SER A 26 3.35 7.05 -3.24
C SER A 26 3.31 6.07 -2.06
N SER A 27 3.31 4.76 -2.29
CA SER A 27 3.35 3.77 -1.20
C SER A 27 4.66 3.80 -0.41
N HIS A 28 5.80 3.95 -1.09
CA HIS A 28 7.12 3.91 -0.45
C HIS A 28 7.52 5.26 0.16
N ALA A 29 7.45 6.35 -0.61
CA ALA A 29 7.82 7.68 -0.12
C ALA A 29 6.69 8.28 0.73
N GLY A 30 5.44 8.14 0.31
CA GLY A 30 4.28 8.64 1.04
C GLY A 30 3.92 7.72 2.20
N GLY A 31 3.33 6.56 1.92
CA GLY A 31 2.80 5.63 2.94
C GLY A 31 3.85 5.29 4.01
N HIS A 32 4.96 4.70 3.58
CA HIS A 32 5.99 4.24 4.49
C HIS A 32 6.81 5.39 5.12
N ARG A 33 7.49 6.21 4.31
CA ARG A 33 8.44 7.19 4.86
C ARG A 33 7.77 8.45 5.42
N TYR A 34 6.77 8.99 4.73
CA TYR A 34 6.11 10.23 5.16
C TYR A 34 5.07 9.97 6.24
N PHE A 35 4.06 9.14 5.98
CA PHE A 35 2.92 8.99 6.89
C PHE A 35 3.21 8.11 8.10
N ALA A 36 3.95 7.00 7.95
CA ALA A 36 4.28 6.15 9.10
C ALA A 36 5.50 6.66 9.88
N HIS A 37 6.59 7.02 9.18
CA HIS A 37 7.86 7.37 9.84
C HIS A 37 8.18 8.86 9.93
N LEU A 38 7.33 9.74 9.38
CA LEU A 38 7.51 11.20 9.41
C LEU A 38 8.93 11.66 8.99
N SER A 39 9.56 10.93 8.06
CA SER A 39 11.01 11.07 7.77
C SER A 39 11.38 12.35 7.03
N PHE A 40 10.40 13.07 6.48
CA PHE A 40 10.61 14.34 5.78
C PHE A 40 9.35 15.20 5.83
N LYS A 41 9.49 16.48 5.45
CA LYS A 41 8.37 17.40 5.26
C LYS A 41 8.11 17.61 3.77
N THR A 42 6.85 17.80 3.40
CA THR A 42 6.46 18.09 2.02
C THR A 42 5.40 19.21 1.95
N THR A 43 5.03 19.62 0.75
CA THR A 43 3.93 20.56 0.55
C THR A 43 2.59 19.88 0.80
N ARG A 44 1.59 20.65 1.26
CA ARG A 44 0.24 20.13 1.51
C ARG A 44 -0.40 19.50 0.27
N TRP A 45 -0.09 20.04 -0.91
CA TRP A 45 -0.52 19.44 -2.16
C TRP A 45 0.11 18.05 -2.33
N LEU A 46 1.44 17.93 -2.30
CA LEU A 46 2.07 16.63 -2.51
C LEU A 46 1.61 15.58 -1.48
N GLU A 47 1.40 15.99 -0.22
CA GLU A 47 0.77 15.16 0.82
C GLU A 47 -0.60 14.64 0.38
N MET A 48 -1.52 15.52 -0.03
CA MET A 48 -2.84 15.13 -0.52
C MET A 48 -2.76 14.20 -1.73
N LEU A 49 -1.86 14.46 -2.68
CA LEU A 49 -1.72 13.63 -3.87
C LEU A 49 -1.33 12.19 -3.51
N MET A 50 -0.32 12.05 -2.64
CA MET A 50 0.15 10.75 -2.18
C MET A 50 -0.96 10.03 -1.39
N ALA A 51 -1.64 10.73 -0.47
CA ALA A 51 -2.73 10.17 0.32
C ALA A 51 -3.87 9.63 -0.55
N ILE A 52 -4.33 10.43 -1.53
CA ILE A 52 -5.40 10.03 -2.47
C ILE A 52 -4.92 8.85 -3.32
N THR A 53 -3.70 8.90 -3.84
CA THR A 53 -3.14 7.83 -4.68
C THR A 53 -3.11 6.51 -3.92
N ILE A 54 -2.64 6.51 -2.67
CA ILE A 54 -2.59 5.30 -1.84
C ILE A 54 -4.01 4.81 -1.55
N GLN A 55 -4.92 5.69 -1.16
CA GLN A 55 -6.31 5.30 -0.87
C GLN A 55 -7.03 4.70 -2.08
N CYS A 56 -6.81 5.26 -3.29
CA CYS A 56 -7.37 4.72 -4.53
C CYS A 56 -6.65 3.46 -5.04
N SER A 57 -5.49 3.13 -4.49
CA SER A 57 -4.72 1.93 -4.86
C SER A 57 -4.89 0.78 -3.86
N ALA A 58 -5.33 1.09 -2.63
CA ALA A 58 -5.60 0.10 -1.61
C ALA A 58 -6.87 -0.69 -1.95
N SER A 59 -6.79 -2.02 -1.84
CA SER A 59 -7.88 -2.93 -2.18
C SER A 59 -8.98 -2.94 -1.13
N ASN A 60 -8.66 -2.89 0.17
CA ASN A 60 -9.65 -3.03 1.25
C ASN A 60 -9.35 -2.22 2.53
N GLU A 61 -8.27 -1.42 2.57
CA GLU A 61 -7.80 -0.75 3.80
C GLU A 61 -7.63 0.76 3.59
N THR A 62 -7.75 1.55 4.65
CA THR A 62 -7.48 2.99 4.61
C THR A 62 -5.99 3.28 4.80
N ILE A 63 -5.51 4.45 4.36
CA ILE A 63 -4.12 4.86 4.64
C ILE A 63 -3.82 4.90 6.15
N VAL A 64 -4.79 5.30 6.98
CA VAL A 64 -4.64 5.34 8.43
C VAL A 64 -4.49 3.94 9.00
N TYR A 65 -5.26 2.99 8.48
CA TYR A 65 -5.14 1.57 8.83
C TYR A 65 -3.73 1.06 8.52
N TRP A 66 -3.27 1.25 7.28
CA TRP A 66 -1.93 0.83 6.86
C TRP A 66 -0.83 1.41 7.75
N VAL A 67 -0.90 2.71 8.08
CA VAL A 67 0.09 3.37 8.96
C VAL A 67 0.10 2.76 10.37
N ASN A 68 -1.07 2.52 10.95
CA ASN A 68 -1.17 1.93 12.28
C ASN A 68 -0.57 0.52 12.31
N PHE A 69 -0.88 -0.30 11.30
CA PHE A 69 -0.37 -1.66 11.16
C PHE A 69 1.12 -1.70 10.92
N HIS A 70 1.61 -0.80 10.07
CA HIS A 70 3.04 -0.67 9.81
C HIS A 70 3.79 -0.31 11.09
N ASN A 71 3.27 0.62 11.89
CA ASN A 71 3.85 0.99 13.18
C ASN A 71 3.85 -0.19 14.17
N PHE A 72 2.73 -0.93 14.23
CA PHE A 72 2.62 -2.10 15.09
C PHE A 72 3.59 -3.22 14.66
N HIS A 73 3.73 -3.47 13.37
CA HIS A 73 4.71 -4.40 12.81
C HIS A 73 6.14 -4.01 13.23
N HIS A 74 6.52 -2.72 13.17
CA HIS A 74 7.83 -2.27 13.65
C HIS A 74 8.03 -2.46 15.16
N GLN A 75 6.96 -2.32 15.96
CA GLN A 75 7.03 -2.48 17.42
C GLN A 75 7.12 -3.96 17.85
N ALA A 76 6.40 -4.84 17.17
CA ALA A 76 6.28 -6.26 17.48
C ALA A 76 7.07 -7.15 16.51
N CYS A 77 8.02 -6.57 15.75
CA CYS A 77 8.71 -7.27 14.68
C CYS A 77 9.31 -8.60 15.15
N GLU A 78 9.12 -9.65 14.35
CA GLU A 78 9.59 -11.01 14.61
C GLU A 78 8.95 -11.73 15.82
N THR A 79 7.96 -11.13 16.47
CA THR A 79 7.19 -11.79 17.54
C THR A 79 5.91 -12.44 17.00
N ALA A 80 5.17 -13.13 17.89
CA ALA A 80 3.90 -13.76 17.54
C ALA A 80 2.76 -12.73 17.36
N GLU A 81 2.92 -11.55 17.94
CA GLU A 81 2.00 -10.44 17.82
C GLU A 81 2.06 -9.76 16.45
N ASP A 82 3.21 -9.80 15.76
CA ASP A 82 3.33 -9.28 14.41
C ASP A 82 2.57 -10.15 13.38
N VAL A 83 1.45 -9.61 12.91
CA VAL A 83 0.56 -10.23 11.92
C VAL A 83 1.22 -10.46 10.55
N HIS A 84 2.41 -9.89 10.33
CA HIS A 84 3.22 -10.05 9.12
C HIS A 84 4.56 -10.74 9.37
N SER A 85 4.79 -11.35 10.54
CA SER A 85 6.06 -12.00 10.86
C SER A 85 6.26 -13.25 9.99
N PRO A 86 7.22 -13.25 9.04
CA PRO A 86 7.52 -14.44 8.23
C PRO A 86 8.14 -15.56 9.07
N HIS A 87 8.74 -15.21 10.21
CA HIS A 87 9.33 -16.17 11.14
C HIS A 87 8.24 -16.99 11.85
N VAL A 88 7.14 -16.35 12.26
CA VAL A 88 6.04 -17.03 12.97
C VAL A 88 5.03 -17.65 12.01
N LEU A 89 4.65 -16.92 10.97
CA LEU A 89 3.57 -17.33 10.06
C LEU A 89 4.08 -18.13 8.86
N GLY A 90 5.38 -18.04 8.54
CA GLY A 90 5.96 -18.64 7.34
C GLY A 90 5.81 -17.76 6.10
N PHE A 91 6.81 -17.82 5.21
CA PHE A 91 6.95 -16.94 4.04
C PHE A 91 5.68 -16.83 3.17
N TRP A 92 5.08 -17.96 2.78
CA TRP A 92 3.93 -17.93 1.87
C TRP A 92 2.66 -17.38 2.51
N ASN A 93 2.49 -17.59 3.82
CA ASN A 93 1.31 -17.09 4.51
C ASN A 93 1.33 -15.56 4.59
N VAL A 94 2.48 -14.95 4.88
CA VAL A 94 2.57 -13.48 4.93
C VAL A 94 2.42 -12.81 3.56
N GLN A 95 2.66 -13.53 2.46
CA GLN A 95 2.51 -12.99 1.10
C GLN A 95 1.08 -13.11 0.56
N LEU A 96 0.34 -14.14 0.97
CA LEU A 96 -0.96 -14.49 0.39
C LEU A 96 -2.14 -14.15 1.30
N GLN A 97 -1.89 -13.93 2.59
CA GLN A 97 -2.93 -13.62 3.56
C GLN A 97 -3.29 -12.13 3.54
N ASP A 98 -4.58 -11.84 3.56
CA ASP A 98 -5.08 -10.52 3.89
C ASP A 98 -4.91 -10.28 5.39
N SER A 99 -4.06 -9.33 5.76
CA SER A 99 -3.83 -8.92 7.15
C SER A 99 -5.08 -8.35 7.80
N SER A 100 -6.01 -7.78 7.02
CA SER A 100 -7.20 -7.15 7.56
C SER A 100 -8.18 -8.13 8.22
N ALA A 101 -8.16 -9.39 7.80
CA ALA A 101 -9.08 -10.40 8.30
C ALA A 101 -8.82 -10.83 9.76
N LYS A 102 -7.60 -10.63 10.27
CA LYS A 102 -7.21 -11.11 11.62
C LYS A 102 -7.64 -10.19 12.77
N LEU A 103 -8.01 -8.93 12.50
CA LEU A 103 -8.25 -7.93 13.56
C LEU A 103 -9.65 -7.29 13.52
N VAL A 104 -10.48 -7.59 12.52
CA VAL A 104 -11.92 -7.25 12.56
C VAL A 104 -12.68 -8.19 13.53
N THR A 105 -12.03 -9.26 14.00
CA THR A 105 -12.63 -10.31 14.84
C THR A 105 -12.15 -10.30 16.30
N THR A 106 -11.36 -9.31 16.71
CA THR A 106 -10.94 -9.06 18.10
C THR A 106 -11.44 -7.71 18.58
#